data_AF-A0A433JUW7-F1
#
_entry.id   AF-A0A433JUW7-F1
#
_cell.length_a   1.000
_cell.length_b   1.000
_cell.length_c   1.000
_cell.angle_alpha   90.00
_cell.angle_beta   90.00
_cell.angle_gamma   90.00
#
_symmetry.space_group_name_H-M   'P 1'
#
loop_
_entity.id
_entity.type
_entity.pdbx_description
1 polymer ?
#
loop_
_entity_poly.entity_id
_entity_poly.type
_entity_poly.pdbx_seq_one_letter_code
_entity_poly.pdbx_strand_id
1 'polypeptide(L)'
;MGLLTSVAAGELAGLPLEKGQGTADLSDCRTIDFDLDPKDEQPPRFRLAYRLLPNEERPTRVEAVAVGYRATLDAYVRAARNLGRR
;
A
#
# COMPACT_ATOMS: atom_id res chain seq x y z
N MET A 1 15.94 -2.31 9.29
CA MET A 1 15.44 -3.02 8.10
C MET A 1 14.46 -2.13 7.36
N GLY A 2 14.37 -2.23 6.02
CA GLY A 2 13.47 -1.40 5.21
C GLY A 2 12.05 -1.97 5.13
N LEU A 3 11.06 -1.11 4.88
CA LEU A 3 9.64 -1.46 4.91
C LEU A 3 9.29 -2.68 4.02
N LEU A 4 9.69 -2.65 2.75
CA LEU A 4 9.42 -3.74 1.80
C LEU A 4 10.16 -5.03 2.15
N THR A 5 11.32 -4.95 2.80
CA THR A 5 12.05 -6.12 3.27
C THR A 5 11.27 -6.83 4.37
N SER A 6 10.72 -6.08 5.33
CA SER A 6 9.87 -6.66 6.38
C SER A 6 8.57 -7.23 5.83
N VAL A 7 7.99 -6.63 4.78
CA VAL A 7 6.86 -7.25 4.06
C VAL A 7 7.27 -8.56 3.39
N ALA A 8 8.40 -8.57 2.69
CA ALA A 8 8.90 -9.77 2.01
C ALA A 8 9.26 -10.90 2.99
N ALA A 9 9.72 -10.57 4.19
CA ALA A 9 10.02 -11.52 5.27
C ALA A 9 8.76 -12.02 6.03
N GLY A 10 7.59 -11.43 5.77
CA GLY A 10 6.36 -11.74 6.50
C GLY A 10 6.29 -11.14 7.91
N GLU A 11 7.22 -10.26 8.27
CA GLU A 11 7.28 -9.57 9.56
C GLU A 11 6.29 -8.40 9.65
N LEU A 12 5.92 -7.84 8.50
CA LEU A 12 4.99 -6.72 8.38
C LEU A 12 3.93 -7.02 7.33
N ALA A 13 2.66 -6.84 7.70
CA ALA A 13 1.54 -6.96 6.78
C ALA A 13 0.76 -5.65 6.74
N GLY A 14 0.48 -5.20 5.52
CA GLY A 14 -0.42 -4.07 5.26
C GLY A 14 -1.89 -4.48 5.29
N LEU A 15 -2.76 -3.47 5.29
CA LEU A 15 -4.21 -3.68 5.23
C LEU A 15 -4.65 -3.92 3.77
N PRO A 16 -5.51 -4.91 3.50
CA PRO A 16 -6.08 -5.12 2.18
C PRO A 16 -6.92 -3.91 1.76
N LEU A 17 -6.85 -3.55 0.48
CA LEU A 17 -7.73 -2.56 -0.09
C LEU A 17 -9.03 -3.24 -0.54
N GLU A 18 -10.12 -2.97 0.16
CA GLU A 18 -11.43 -3.34 -0.37
C GLU A 18 -11.80 -2.45 -1.55
N LYS A 19 -12.75 -2.92 -2.36
CA LYS A 19 -13.30 -2.15 -3.47
C LYS A 19 -14.06 -0.93 -2.93
N GLY A 20 -13.36 0.19 -2.80
CA GLY A 20 -13.93 1.45 -2.31
C GLY A 20 -14.80 2.14 -3.36
N GLN A 21 -15.88 2.79 -2.92
CA GLN A 21 -16.62 3.74 -3.78
C GLN A 21 -15.73 4.98 -3.99
N GLY A 22 -15.27 5.20 -5.22
CA GLY A 22 -14.54 6.42 -5.62
C GLY A 22 -13.10 6.22 -6.11
N THR A 23 -12.55 5.02 -6.06
CA THR A 23 -11.25 4.68 -6.67
C THR A 23 -11.39 3.51 -7.65
N ALA A 24 -10.44 3.37 -8.58
CA ALA A 24 -10.37 2.19 -9.43
C ALA A 24 -10.21 0.90 -8.59
N ASP A 25 -10.42 -0.26 -9.21
CA ASP A 25 -10.27 -1.54 -8.53
C ASP A 25 -8.83 -1.75 -8.05
N LEU A 26 -8.64 -1.78 -6.73
CA LEU A 26 -7.35 -2.04 -6.08
C LEU A 26 -7.43 -3.26 -5.16
N SER A 27 -8.36 -4.19 -5.41
CA SER A 27 -8.64 -5.33 -4.54
C SER A 27 -7.49 -6.33 -4.37
N ASP A 28 -6.52 -6.35 -5.29
CA ASP A 28 -5.29 -7.13 -5.18
C ASP A 28 -4.15 -6.40 -4.47
N CYS A 29 -4.40 -5.18 -3.97
CA CYS A 29 -3.39 -4.35 -3.32
C CYS A 29 -3.59 -4.30 -1.82
N ARG A 30 -2.48 -4.02 -1.12
CA ARG A 30 -2.41 -3.74 0.31
C ARG A 30 -1.77 -2.39 0.57
N THR A 31 -1.98 -1.88 1.77
CA THR A 31 -1.47 -0.57 2.17
C THR A 31 -0.76 -0.58 3.50
N ILE A 32 0.32 0.19 3.60
CA ILE A 32 1.04 0.46 4.84
C ILE A 32 1.19 1.96 5.00
N ASP A 33 0.70 2.46 6.12
CA ASP A 33 0.99 3.81 6.59
C ASP A 33 2.41 3.83 7.19
N PHE A 34 3.22 4.80 6.79
CA PHE A 34 4.59 4.95 7.25
C PHE A 34 4.94 6.43 7.40
N ASP A 35 5.99 6.71 8.16
CA ASP A 35 6.39 8.05 8.64
C ASP A 35 5.82 8.47 10.02
N LEU A 36 5.32 7.50 10.80
CA LEU A 36 4.93 7.74 12.18
C LEU A 36 6.13 8.25 13.00
N ASP A 37 6.01 9.48 13.52
CA ASP A 37 6.91 10.00 14.55
C ASP A 37 6.24 9.79 15.91
N PRO A 38 6.81 9.00 16.84
CA PRO A 38 6.20 8.77 18.15
C PRO A 38 6.12 10.04 19.03
N LYS A 39 6.79 11.13 18.65
CA LYS A 39 6.69 12.43 19.32
C LYS A 39 5.60 13.32 18.74
N ASP A 40 5.02 12.93 17.60
CA ASP A 40 3.97 13.67 16.92
C ASP A 40 2.65 12.91 17.11
N GLU A 41 1.62 13.58 17.62
CA GLU A 41 0.30 12.96 17.81
C GLU A 41 -0.46 12.80 16.47
N GLN A 42 0.15 13.26 15.37
CA GLN A 42 -0.44 13.21 14.05
C GLN A 42 -0.39 11.80 13.45
N PRO A 43 -1.44 11.42 12.69
CA PRO A 43 -1.41 10.17 11.94
C PRO A 43 -0.33 10.22 10.84
N PRO A 44 0.17 9.06 10.38
CA PRO A 44 1.13 9.02 9.28
C PRO A 44 0.63 9.76 8.04
N ARG A 45 1.51 10.53 7.42
CA ARG A 45 1.21 11.38 6.26
C ARG A 45 1.29 10.60 4.97
N PHE A 46 2.09 9.53 4.92
CA PHE A 46 2.31 8.76 3.70
C PHE A 46 1.78 7.33 3.80
N ARG A 47 1.38 6.82 2.63
CA ARG A 47 0.93 5.46 2.43
C ARG A 47 1.67 4.84 1.27
N LEU A 48 2.19 3.64 1.49
CA LEU A 48 2.66 2.74 0.44
C LEU A 48 1.50 1.84 0.04
N ALA A 49 1.16 1.81 -1.25
CA ALA A 49 0.37 0.76 -1.88
C ALA A 49 1.32 -0.27 -2.50
N TYR A 50 1.10 -1.54 -2.23
CA TYR A 50 1.87 -2.65 -2.79
C TYR A 50 0.96 -3.82 -3.12
N ARG A 51 1.43 -4.78 -3.92
CA ARG A 51 0.72 -6.05 -4.13
C ARG A 51 1.66 -7.24 -4.01
N LEU A 52 1.05 -8.38 -3.72
CA LEU A 52 1.71 -9.66 -3.61
C LEU A 52 1.56 -10.41 -4.93
N LEU A 53 2.68 -10.86 -5.50
CA LEU A 53 2.71 -11.55 -6.78
C LEU A 53 3.12 -13.01 -6.61
N PRO A 54 2.51 -13.96 -7.35
CA PRO A 54 1.43 -13.73 -8.33
C PRO A 54 0.06 -13.43 -7.70
N ASN A 55 -0.13 -13.74 -6.42
CA ASN A 55 -1.34 -13.48 -5.65
C ASN A 55 -1.04 -13.51 -4.13
N GLU A 56 -2.06 -13.28 -3.31
CA GLU A 56 -1.93 -13.29 -1.84
C GLU A 56 -1.77 -14.69 -1.22
N GLU A 57 -2.20 -15.76 -1.90
CA GLU A 57 -2.18 -17.13 -1.35
C GLU A 57 -0.78 -17.76 -1.38
N ARG A 58 -0.04 -17.52 -2.47
CA ARG A 58 1.32 -18.06 -2.68
C ARG A 58 2.26 -16.98 -3.21
N PRO A 59 2.50 -15.91 -2.43
CA PRO A 59 3.35 -14.82 -2.87
C PRO A 59 4.81 -15.26 -2.95
N THR A 60 5.47 -14.79 -4.00
CA THR A 60 6.92 -14.95 -4.22
C THR A 60 7.64 -13.61 -4.31
N ARG A 61 6.89 -12.53 -4.56
CA ARG A 61 7.41 -11.18 -4.73
C ARG A 61 6.46 -10.15 -4.13
N VAL A 62 7.05 -9.07 -3.64
CA VAL A 62 6.36 -7.86 -3.23
C VAL A 62 6.62 -6.80 -4.30
N GLU A 63 5.57 -6.27 -4.92
CA GLU A 63 5.68 -5.15 -5.85
C GLU A 63 5.20 -3.88 -5.17
N ALA A 64 6.10 -2.91 -5.01
CA ALA A 64 5.73 -1.56 -4.61
C ALA A 64 5.02 -0.87 -5.77
N VAL A 65 3.75 -0.53 -5.59
CA VAL A 65 2.92 0.02 -6.66
C VAL A 65 2.99 1.55 -6.66
N ALA A 66 2.80 2.18 -5.50
CA ALA A 66 2.85 3.64 -5.38
C ALA A 66 3.08 4.09 -3.94
N VAL A 67 3.73 5.25 -3.80
CA VAL A 67 3.75 6.03 -2.56
C VAL A 67 3.02 7.35 -2.83
N GLY A 68 2.16 7.74 -1.89
CA GLY A 68 1.45 9.02 -1.93
C GLY A 68 1.03 9.47 -0.54
N TYR A 69 0.46 10.67 -0.49
CA TYR A 69 -0.15 11.16 0.74
C TYR A 69 -1.35 10.29 1.14
N ARG A 70 -1.54 10.12 2.45
CA ARG A 70 -2.74 9.51 3.02
C ARG A 70 -3.96 10.40 2.79
N ALA A 71 -3.77 11.72 2.86
CA ALA A 71 -4.78 12.69 2.51
C ALA A 71 -5.19 12.57 1.03
N THR A 72 -6.45 12.92 0.75
CA THR A 72 -7.02 12.99 -0.62
C THR A 72 -6.89 11.72 -1.46
N LEU A 73 -6.66 10.56 -0.82
CA LEU A 73 -6.49 9.26 -1.50
C LEU A 73 -5.34 9.24 -2.54
N ASP A 74 -4.32 10.10 -2.41
CA ASP A 74 -3.25 10.28 -3.40
C ASP A 74 -2.51 8.97 -3.70
N ALA A 75 -2.19 8.18 -2.67
CA ALA A 75 -1.58 6.86 -2.83
C ALA A 75 -2.43 5.92 -3.72
N TYR A 76 -3.76 5.98 -3.61
CA TYR A 76 -4.68 5.12 -4.37
C TYR A 76 -4.81 5.57 -5.82
N VAL A 77 -4.96 6.87 -6.04
CA VAL A 77 -5.02 7.46 -7.39
C VAL A 77 -3.75 7.12 -8.16
N ARG A 78 -2.58 7.25 -7.53
CA ARG A 78 -1.30 6.87 -8.12
C ARG A 78 -1.22 5.37 -8.38
N ALA A 79 -1.66 4.53 -7.44
CA ALA A 79 -1.64 3.09 -7.60
C ALA A 79 -2.49 2.64 -8.79
N ALA A 80 -3.73 3.15 -8.89
CA ALA A 80 -4.63 2.90 -10.00
C ALA A 80 -3.96 3.28 -11.34
N ARG A 81 -3.38 4.48 -11.42
CA ARG A 81 -2.68 4.95 -12.62
C ARG A 81 -1.48 4.05 -12.99
N ASN A 82 -0.64 3.70 -12.02
CA ASN A 82 0.54 2.87 -12.25
C ASN A 82 0.19 1.45 -12.68
N LEU A 83 -0.97 0.93 -12.24
CA LEU A 83 -1.51 -0.37 -12.65
C LEU A 83 -2.37 -0.30 -13.93
N GLY A 84 -2.54 0.88 -14.53
CA GLY A 84 -3.37 1.06 -15.72
C GLY A 84 -4.87 0.87 -15.48
N ARG A 85 -5.35 1.12 -14.26
CA ARG A 85 -6.76 0.95 -13.86
C ARG A 85 -7.47 2.30 -13.86
N ARG A 86 -8.72 2.31 -14.33
CA ARG A 86 -9.54 3.50 -14.55
C ARG A 86 -10.76 3.52 -13.64
#